data_AF-A0A2W2M4B5-F1
#
_entry.id   AF-A0A2W2M4B5-F1
#
_cell.length_a   1.000
_cell.length_b   1.000
_cell.length_c   1.000
_cell.angle_alpha   90.00
_cell.angle_beta   90.00
_cell.angle_gamma   90.00
#
_symmetry.space_group_name_H-M   'P 1'
#
loop_
_entity.id
_entity.type
_entity.pdbx_description
1 polymer ?
#
loop_
_entity_poly.entity_id
_entity_poly.type
_entity_poly.pdbx_seq_one_letter_code
_entity_poly.pdbx_strand_id
1 'polypeptide(L)'
;MPTTNMPLAPMTPDAAISAFSYLRAVQADDVEAAREFASGEPRMPELLVDVVERIVVPVTALPGPEAGEPCADTFALEALGRVFVTSLRTWAQAGPDTAEGIARSVIDFALQFLTEDHEDIADTLRQLEAVGVGQALDAHPALAGSHPVRLTVV
;
A
#
# COMPACT_ATOMS: atom_id res chain seq x y z
N MET A 1 9.78 20.56 -15.07
CA MET A 1 10.03 20.69 -13.62
C MET A 1 9.69 19.35 -13.01
N PRO A 2 10.62 18.64 -12.34
CA PRO A 2 10.20 17.46 -11.57
C PRO A 2 9.34 18.00 -10.44
N THR A 3 8.06 17.65 -10.42
CA THR A 3 7.26 17.77 -9.21
C THR A 3 7.91 16.83 -8.22
N THR A 4 8.60 17.38 -7.22
CA THR A 4 8.97 16.63 -6.03
C THR A 4 7.66 16.10 -5.46
N ASN A 5 7.34 14.83 -5.74
CA ASN A 5 6.22 14.17 -5.08
C ASN A 5 6.56 14.25 -3.60
N MET A 6 5.80 15.07 -2.85
CA MET A 6 5.89 15.02 -1.40
C MET A 6 5.66 13.56 -0.99
N PRO A 7 6.50 13.00 -0.11
CA PRO A 7 6.26 11.66 0.40
C PRO A 7 4.85 11.58 0.96
N LEU A 8 4.12 10.52 0.62
CA LEU A 8 2.82 10.25 1.22
C LEU A 8 2.95 10.27 2.74
N ALA A 9 1.98 10.90 3.42
CA ALA A 9 1.89 10.82 4.87
C ALA A 9 1.87 9.33 5.27
N PRO A 10 2.69 8.90 6.24
CA PRO A 10 2.74 7.50 6.65
C PRO A 10 1.34 6.96 7.02
N MET A 11 1.06 5.72 6.63
CA MET A 11 -0.16 5.05 7.07
C MET A 11 -0.04 4.72 8.54
N THR A 12 -1.16 4.80 9.27
CA THR A 12 -1.21 4.21 10.62
C THR A 12 -1.11 2.69 10.52
N PRO A 13 -0.58 2.02 11.56
CA PRO A 13 -0.53 0.55 11.58
C PRO A 13 -1.89 -0.10 11.34
N ASP A 14 -2.96 0.41 11.97
CA ASP A 14 -4.33 -0.11 11.81
C ASP A 14 -4.86 0.05 10.39
N ALA A 15 -4.53 1.16 9.71
CA ALA A 15 -4.91 1.39 8.32
C ALA A 15 -4.17 0.43 7.37
N ALA A 16 -2.88 0.20 7.62
CA ALA A 16 -2.10 -0.78 6.85
C ALA A 16 -2.68 -2.19 7.04
N ILE A 17 -2.92 -2.61 8.29
CA ILE A 17 -3.50 -3.93 8.61
C ILE A 17 -4.87 -4.10 7.95
N SER A 18 -5.74 -3.09 8.02
CA SER A 18 -7.08 -3.16 7.41
C SER A 18 -7.01 -3.30 5.89
N ALA A 19 -6.18 -2.50 5.22
CA ALA A 19 -6.03 -2.55 3.77
C ALA A 19 -5.48 -3.91 3.30
N PHE A 20 -4.44 -4.44 3.95
CA PHE A 20 -3.88 -5.74 3.60
C PHE A 20 -4.80 -6.91 3.97
N SER A 21 -5.56 -6.82 5.06
CA SER A 21 -6.57 -7.82 5.41
C SER A 21 -7.68 -7.89 4.35
N TYR A 22 -8.13 -6.73 3.85
CA TYR A 22 -9.07 -6.67 2.73
C TYR A 22 -8.47 -7.27 1.44
N LEU A 23 -7.23 -6.91 1.08
CA LEU A 23 -6.55 -7.47 -0.09
C LEU A 23 -6.45 -9.00 -0.03
N ARG A 24 -6.10 -9.55 1.14
CA ARG A 24 -6.04 -11.01 1.35
C ARG A 24 -7.40 -11.68 1.25
N ALA A 25 -8.46 -11.06 1.78
CA ALA A 25 -9.82 -11.58 1.64
C ALA A 25 -10.25 -11.63 0.17
N VAL A 26 -10.01 -10.57 -0.59
CA VAL A 26 -10.29 -10.53 -2.04
C VAL A 26 -9.45 -11.56 -2.81
N GLN A 27 -8.15 -11.69 -2.47
CA GLN A 27 -7.26 -12.67 -3.10
C GLN A 27 -7.71 -14.12 -2.83
N ALA A 28 -8.21 -14.41 -1.63
CA ALA A 28 -8.72 -15.72 -1.24
C ALA A 28 -10.16 -16.00 -1.74
N ASP A 29 -10.77 -15.06 -2.47
CA ASP A 29 -12.18 -15.08 -2.86
C ASP A 29 -13.15 -15.22 -1.67
N ASP A 30 -12.74 -14.73 -0.49
CA ASP A 30 -13.55 -14.71 0.74
C ASP A 30 -14.43 -13.45 0.75
N VAL A 31 -15.59 -13.57 0.09
CA VAL A 31 -16.56 -12.49 -0.08
C VAL A 31 -17.12 -11.98 1.26
N GLU A 32 -17.35 -12.88 2.22
CA GLU A 32 -17.89 -12.51 3.54
C GLU A 32 -16.86 -11.68 4.32
N ALA A 33 -15.60 -12.14 4.40
CA ALA A 33 -14.55 -11.40 5.08
C ALA A 33 -14.25 -10.06 4.38
N ALA A 34 -14.19 -10.03 3.04
CA ALA A 34 -13.98 -8.79 2.30
C ALA A 34 -15.11 -7.77 2.60
N ARG A 35 -16.36 -8.23 2.62
CA ARG A 35 -17.51 -7.38 2.96
C ARG A 35 -17.45 -6.86 4.39
N GLU A 36 -17.03 -7.69 5.35
CA GLU A 36 -16.86 -7.28 6.75
C GLU A 36 -15.82 -6.16 6.86
N PHE A 37 -14.64 -6.33 6.27
CA PHE A 37 -13.58 -5.32 6.26
C PHE A 37 -14.02 -4.02 5.58
N ALA A 38 -14.66 -4.09 4.40
CA ALA A 38 -15.16 -2.89 3.72
C ALA A 38 -16.26 -2.17 4.52
N SER A 39 -17.09 -2.90 5.26
CA SER A 39 -18.12 -2.30 6.11
C SER A 39 -17.55 -1.63 7.36
N GLY A 40 -16.43 -2.16 7.89
CA GLY A 40 -15.74 -1.63 9.05
C GLY A 40 -14.86 -0.40 8.78
N GLU A 41 -14.48 -0.18 7.52
CA GLU A 41 -13.60 0.91 7.10
C GLU A 41 -14.17 1.64 5.87
N PRO A 42 -14.95 2.73 6.08
CA PRO A 42 -15.59 3.48 5.01
C PRO A 42 -14.62 4.10 3.98
N ARG A 43 -13.33 4.23 4.33
CA ARG A 43 -12.29 4.78 3.46
C ARG A 43 -11.43 3.69 2.80
N MET A 44 -11.94 2.45 2.72
CA MET A 44 -11.23 1.33 2.13
C MET A 44 -10.68 1.64 0.71
N PRO A 45 -11.43 2.27 -0.22
CA PRO A 45 -10.89 2.62 -1.53
C PRO A 45 -9.65 3.53 -1.45
N GLU A 46 -9.67 4.56 -0.59
CA GLU A 46 -8.54 5.46 -0.40
C GLU A 46 -7.34 4.76 0.23
N LEU A 47 -7.57 3.88 1.23
CA LEU A 47 -6.50 3.09 1.84
C LEU A 47 -5.85 2.14 0.83
N LEU A 48 -6.64 1.54 -0.06
CA LEU A 48 -6.11 0.70 -1.13
C LEU A 48 -5.28 1.50 -2.13
N VAL A 49 -5.70 2.72 -2.48
CA VAL A 49 -4.88 3.62 -3.32
C VAL A 49 -3.56 4.00 -2.63
N ASP A 50 -3.60 4.24 -1.32
CA ASP A 50 -2.40 4.50 -0.51
C ASP A 50 -1.43 3.32 -0.49
N VAL A 51 -1.95 2.08 -0.45
CA VAL A 51 -1.16 0.85 -0.60
C VAL A 51 -0.59 0.74 -2.02
N VAL A 52 -1.41 0.98 -3.04
CA VAL A 52 -0.99 0.95 -4.44
C VAL A 52 0.16 1.91 -4.70
N GLU A 53 0.05 3.16 -4.24
CA GLU A 53 1.10 4.15 -4.47
C GLU A 53 2.42 3.73 -3.81
N ARG A 54 2.36 3.08 -2.65
CA ARG A 54 3.54 2.53 -1.95
C ARG A 54 4.15 1.31 -2.61
N ILE A 55 3.39 0.58 -3.43
CA ILE A 55 3.88 -0.60 -4.18
C ILE A 55 4.36 -0.19 -5.57
N VAL A 56 3.50 0.51 -6.31
CA VAL A 56 3.72 0.83 -7.73
C VAL A 56 4.80 1.88 -7.90
N VAL A 57 4.85 2.92 -7.07
CA VAL A 57 5.84 4.00 -7.26
C VAL A 57 7.27 3.48 -7.14
N PRO A 58 7.67 2.69 -6.13
CA PRO A 58 9.03 2.14 -6.08
C PRO A 58 9.38 1.22 -7.26
N VAL A 59 8.43 0.40 -7.71
CA VAL A 59 8.63 -0.59 -8.79
C VAL A 59 8.76 0.07 -10.16
N THR A 60 8.05 1.18 -10.35
CA THR A 60 8.00 1.89 -11.63
C THR A 60 8.86 3.15 -11.67
N ALA A 61 9.50 3.52 -10.56
CA ALA A 61 10.37 4.68 -10.50
C ALA A 61 11.54 4.55 -11.49
N LEU A 62 11.95 5.69 -12.06
CA LEU A 62 13.17 5.73 -12.85
C LEU A 62 14.37 5.26 -12.01
N PRO A 63 15.33 4.54 -12.63
CA PRO A 63 16.53 4.11 -11.95
C PRO A 63 17.25 5.30 -11.31
N GLY A 64 17.76 5.09 -10.10
CA GLY A 64 18.61 6.08 -9.43
C GLY A 64 19.94 6.26 -10.18
N PRO A 65 20.73 7.28 -9.82
CA PRO A 65 22.01 7.59 -10.50
C PRO A 65 22.99 6.41 -10.56
N GLU A 66 22.91 5.51 -9.58
CA GLU A 66 23.77 4.32 -9.46
C GLU A 66 23.34 3.14 -10.35
N ALA A 67 22.12 3.18 -10.92
CA ALA A 67 21.52 2.09 -11.69
C ALA A 67 21.62 2.28 -13.22
N GLY A 68 22.38 3.30 -13.67
CA GLY A 68 22.60 3.61 -15.08
C GLY A 68 21.62 4.64 -15.65
N GLU A 69 21.85 5.04 -16.90
CA GLU A 69 21.00 6.02 -17.58
C GLU A 69 19.61 5.40 -17.91
N PRO A 70 18.50 6.09 -17.63
CA PRO A 70 17.18 5.64 -18.03
C PRO A 70 17.06 5.43 -19.54
N CYS A 71 16.41 4.33 -19.94
CA CYS A 71 16.07 4.05 -21.33
C CYS A 71 14.56 4.28 -21.59
N ALA A 72 14.17 4.19 -22.87
CA ALA A 72 12.77 4.35 -23.28
C ALA A 72 11.80 3.46 -22.50
N ASP A 73 12.19 2.22 -22.20
CA ASP A 73 11.36 1.26 -21.47
C ASP A 73 11.17 1.68 -20.01
N THR A 74 12.21 2.17 -19.35
CA THR A 74 12.09 2.68 -17.97
C THR A 74 11.24 3.95 -17.89
N PHE A 75 11.28 4.81 -18.91
CA PHE A 75 10.36 5.95 -18.99
C PHE A 75 8.91 5.51 -19.23
N ALA A 76 8.69 4.51 -20.08
CA ALA A 76 7.37 3.97 -20.33
C ALA A 76 6.78 3.30 -19.07
N LEU A 77 7.60 2.56 -18.32
CA LEU A 77 7.21 1.94 -17.07
C LEU A 77 6.84 2.98 -16.01
N GLU A 78 7.63 4.04 -15.87
CA GLU A 78 7.32 5.13 -14.93
C GLU A 78 6.02 5.86 -15.28
N ALA A 79 5.83 6.16 -16.57
CA ALA A 79 4.60 6.77 -17.05
C ALA A 79 3.38 5.86 -16.80
N LEU A 80 3.54 4.55 -17.03
CA LEU A 80 2.50 3.56 -16.75
C LEU A 80 2.14 3.53 -15.27
N GLY A 81 3.13 3.50 -14.38
CA GLY A 81 2.92 3.55 -12.93
C GLY A 81 2.13 4.79 -12.50
N ARG A 82 2.49 5.97 -13.02
CA ARG A 82 1.76 7.22 -12.74
C ARG A 82 0.33 7.19 -13.24
N VAL A 83 0.09 6.71 -14.46
CA VAL A 83 -1.25 6.62 -15.04
C VAL A 83 -2.10 5.63 -14.25
N PHE A 84 -1.53 4.50 -13.85
CA PHE A 84 -2.21 3.48 -13.06
C PHE A 84 -2.67 4.02 -11.70
N VAL A 85 -1.75 4.62 -10.92
CA VAL A 85 -2.07 5.23 -9.60
C VAL A 85 -3.12 6.33 -9.76
N THR A 86 -2.98 7.20 -10.77
CA THR A 86 -3.92 8.30 -11.01
C THR A 86 -5.32 7.77 -11.34
N SER A 87 -5.41 6.73 -12.16
CA SER A 87 -6.68 6.11 -12.54
C SER A 87 -7.39 5.50 -11.34
N LEU A 88 -6.67 4.76 -10.50
CA LEU A 88 -7.23 4.16 -9.28
C LEU A 88 -7.64 5.23 -8.26
N ARG A 89 -6.90 6.34 -8.15
CA ARG A 89 -7.30 7.48 -7.32
C ARG A 89 -8.61 8.11 -7.83
N THR A 90 -8.79 8.24 -9.14
CA THR A 90 -10.06 8.70 -9.72
C THR A 90 -11.19 7.71 -9.45
N TRP A 91 -10.94 6.41 -9.52
CA TRP A 91 -11.94 5.39 -9.21
C TRP A 91 -12.36 5.39 -7.74
N ALA A 92 -11.42 5.54 -6.80
CA ALA A 92 -11.73 5.62 -5.37
C ALA A 92 -12.75 6.73 -5.04
N GLN A 93 -12.76 7.82 -5.81
CA GLN A 93 -13.72 8.93 -5.63
C GLN A 93 -15.16 8.56 -6.00
N ALA A 94 -15.41 7.45 -6.71
CA ALA A 94 -16.75 7.02 -7.07
C ALA A 94 -17.50 6.35 -5.91
N GLY A 95 -16.83 6.05 -4.80
CA GLY A 95 -17.44 5.58 -3.55
C GLY A 95 -16.93 4.22 -3.08
N PRO A 96 -17.47 3.73 -1.94
CA PRO A 96 -16.99 2.52 -1.27
C PRO A 96 -17.06 1.25 -2.13
N ASP A 97 -18.03 1.17 -3.04
CA ASP A 97 -18.25 0.01 -3.94
C ASP A 97 -17.08 -0.22 -4.91
N THR A 98 -16.14 0.73 -5.02
CA THR A 98 -14.95 0.58 -5.86
C THR A 98 -13.81 -0.20 -5.22
N ALA A 99 -13.88 -0.47 -3.90
CA ALA A 99 -12.80 -1.12 -3.16
C ALA A 99 -12.38 -2.46 -3.77
N GLU A 100 -13.35 -3.29 -4.19
CA GLU A 100 -13.08 -4.61 -4.75
C GLU A 100 -12.35 -4.52 -6.10
N GLY A 101 -12.77 -3.60 -6.96
CA GLY A 101 -12.13 -3.36 -8.26
C GLY A 101 -10.70 -2.83 -8.12
N ILE A 102 -10.48 -1.94 -7.15
CA ILE A 102 -9.13 -1.44 -6.84
C ILE A 102 -8.27 -2.58 -6.29
N ALA A 103 -8.78 -3.36 -5.32
CA ALA A 103 -8.07 -4.51 -4.76
C ALA A 103 -7.65 -5.53 -5.83
N ARG A 104 -8.55 -5.91 -6.73
CA ARG A 104 -8.23 -6.78 -7.86
C ARG A 104 -7.12 -6.18 -8.73
N SER A 105 -7.18 -4.89 -9.02
CA SER A 105 -6.13 -4.21 -9.81
C SER A 105 -4.77 -4.25 -9.10
N VAL A 106 -4.73 -4.13 -7.77
CA VAL A 106 -3.48 -4.28 -6.98
C VAL A 106 -2.93 -5.69 -7.08
N ILE A 107 -3.80 -6.70 -6.92
CA ILE A 107 -3.43 -8.12 -6.98
C ILE A 107 -2.89 -8.46 -8.36
N ASP A 108 -3.56 -8.02 -9.42
CA ASP A 108 -3.13 -8.23 -10.81
C ASP A 108 -1.79 -7.54 -11.12
N PHE A 109 -1.54 -6.36 -10.54
CA PHE A 109 -0.24 -5.70 -10.65
C PHE A 109 0.85 -6.50 -9.94
N ALA A 110 0.60 -6.91 -8.69
CA ALA A 110 1.57 -7.69 -7.93
C ALA A 110 1.90 -9.03 -8.60
N LEU A 111 0.89 -9.72 -9.17
CA LEU A 111 1.08 -10.95 -9.94
C LEU A 111 1.93 -10.73 -11.21
N GLN A 112 1.80 -9.58 -11.87
CA GLN A 112 2.53 -9.34 -13.13
C GLN A 112 3.94 -8.77 -12.92
N PHE A 113 4.14 -8.00 -11.86
CA PHE A 113 5.38 -7.23 -11.67
C PHE A 113 6.22 -7.66 -10.47
N LEU A 114 5.64 -8.38 -9.50
CA LEU A 114 6.33 -8.71 -8.24
C LEU A 114 6.55 -10.19 -8.02
N THR A 115 5.72 -11.07 -8.57
CA THR A 115 5.96 -12.51 -8.50
C THR A 115 6.89 -12.93 -9.62
N GLU A 116 8.14 -13.29 -9.29
CA GLU A 116 9.03 -13.98 -10.23
C GLU A 116 8.69 -15.48 -10.27
N ASP A 117 8.75 -16.10 -11.46
CA ASP A 117 8.67 -17.54 -11.71
C ASP A 117 8.02 -18.37 -10.59
N HIS A 118 6.70 -18.24 -10.41
CA HIS A 118 5.83 -19.06 -9.55
C HIS A 118 5.78 -18.69 -8.05
N GLU A 119 6.20 -17.49 -7.63
CA GLU A 119 5.90 -17.04 -6.27
C GLU A 119 4.37 -16.95 -6.05
N ASP A 120 3.90 -17.50 -4.92
CA ASP A 120 2.49 -17.44 -4.55
C ASP A 120 2.13 -15.99 -4.21
N ILE A 121 1.16 -15.44 -4.91
CA ILE A 121 0.64 -14.10 -4.66
C ILE A 121 0.22 -13.89 -3.20
N ALA A 122 -0.23 -14.95 -2.51
CA ALA A 122 -0.55 -14.89 -1.09
C ALA A 122 0.71 -14.64 -0.22
N ASP A 123 1.85 -15.19 -0.59
CA ASP A 123 3.14 -14.96 0.07
C ASP A 123 3.65 -13.54 -0.22
N THR A 124 3.58 -13.10 -1.47
CA THR A 124 3.94 -11.72 -1.85
C THR A 124 3.10 -10.69 -1.10
N LEU A 125 1.78 -10.88 -1.01
CA LEU A 125 0.91 -9.98 -0.24
C LEU A 125 1.23 -9.99 1.26
N ARG A 126 1.57 -11.15 1.84
CA ARG A 126 2.03 -11.24 3.24
C ARG A 126 3.34 -10.49 3.47
N GLN A 127 4.27 -10.56 2.53
CA GLN A 127 5.53 -9.82 2.63
C GLN A 127 5.29 -8.31 2.50
N LEU A 128 4.45 -7.88 1.57
CA LEU A 128 4.06 -6.48 1.42
C LEU A 128 3.36 -5.95 2.68
N GLU A 129 2.50 -6.76 3.31
CA GLU A 129 1.87 -6.43 4.59
C GLU A 129 2.92 -6.23 5.69
N ALA A 130 3.86 -7.18 5.83
CA ALA A 130 4.92 -7.09 6.84
C ALA A 130 5.78 -5.83 6.65
N VAL A 131 6.14 -5.49 5.42
CA VAL A 131 6.90 -4.28 5.10
C VAL A 131 6.06 -3.03 5.39
N GLY A 132 4.81 -2.98 4.90
CA GLY A 132 3.94 -1.82 5.06
C GLY A 132 3.59 -1.53 6.52
N VAL A 133 3.31 -2.56 7.31
CA VAL A 133 3.05 -2.44 8.76
C VAL A 133 4.32 -2.06 9.50
N GLY A 134 5.48 -2.63 9.16
CA GLY A 134 6.76 -2.24 9.74
C GLY A 134 7.06 -0.75 9.54
N GLN A 135 6.91 -0.27 8.30
CA GLN A 135 7.06 1.15 7.97
C GLN A 135 6.07 2.05 8.72
N ALA A 136 4.82 1.60 8.87
CA ALA A 136 3.81 2.31 9.65
C ALA A 136 4.20 2.41 11.13
N LEU A 137 4.69 1.33 11.73
CA LEU A 137 5.14 1.31 13.12
C LEU A 137 6.34 2.23 13.36
N ASP A 138 7.32 2.21 12.46
CA ASP A 138 8.51 3.07 12.53
C ASP A 138 8.15 4.56 12.42
N ALA A 139 7.14 4.89 11.60
CA ALA A 139 6.64 6.25 11.42
C ALA A 139 5.71 6.72 12.56
N HIS A 140 5.10 5.79 13.29
CA HIS A 140 4.20 6.05 14.41
C HIS A 140 4.71 5.37 15.70
N PRO A 141 5.90 5.73 16.19
CA PRO A 141 6.41 5.17 17.43
C PRO A 141 5.45 5.52 18.56
N ALA A 142 5.00 4.50 19.29
CA ALA A 142 4.17 4.70 20.47
C ALA A 142 4.89 5.67 21.42
N LEU A 143 4.13 6.61 22.01
CA LEU A 143 4.62 7.64 22.93
C LEU A 143 5.21 6.98 24.19
N ALA A 144 6.44 6.49 24.10
CA ALA A 144 7.18 5.91 25.21
C ALA A 144 7.76 7.05 26.05
N GLY A 145 7.02 7.46 27.10
CA GLY A 145 7.59 8.32 28.14
C GLY A 145 6.62 9.24 28.88
N SER A 146 5.50 8.73 29.41
CA SER A 146 4.75 9.45 30.45
C SER A 146 5.20 8.99 31.85
N HIS A 147 6.15 9.76 32.41
CA HIS A 147 6.57 9.96 33.81
C HIS A 147 6.82 8.76 34.76
N PRO A 148 8.02 8.67 35.39
CA PRO A 148 8.17 7.92 36.62
C PRO A 148 7.50 8.70 37.76
N VAL A 149 6.37 8.20 38.26
CA VAL A 149 5.86 8.60 39.57
C VAL A 149 6.90 8.16 40.60
N ARG A 150 7.68 9.11 41.14
CA ARG A 150 8.45 8.88 42.35
C ARG A 150 7.47 8.55 43.47
N LEU A 151 7.43 7.28 43.88
CA LEU A 151 6.86 6.91 45.17
C LEU A 151 7.76 7.50 46.26
N THR A 152 7.28 8.56 46.91
CA THR A 152 7.84 9.02 48.19
C THR A 152 7.42 8.01 49.25
N VAL A 153 8.38 7.23 49.76
CA VAL A 153 8.20 6.45 51.00
C VAL A 153 8.27 7.43 52.17
N VAL A 154 7.22 7.40 53.01
CA VAL A 154 7.19 7.99 54.35
C VAL A 154 7.66 6.96 55.35
#